data_AF-A0A4P9VH54-F1
#
_entry.id   AF-A0A4P9VH54-F1
#
_cell.length_a   1.000
_cell.length_b   1.000
_cell.length_c   1.000
_cell.angle_alpha   90.00
_cell.angle_beta   90.00
_cell.angle_gamma   90.00
#
_symmetry.space_group_name_H-M   'P 1'
#
loop_
_entity.id
_entity.type
_entity.pdbx_description
1 polymer ?
#
loop_
_entity_poly.entity_id
_entity_poly.type
_entity_poly.pdbx_seq_one_letter_code
_entity_poly.pdbx_strand_id
1 'polypeptide(L)'
;MPVPIDTIWHAYKCPAALLPYLAWAVSVDHWQASWPEHIKRSVIAKSLEVHEIKGTRQAVEKALAAIDIDTKIIEWFEMNPPGKRGTFKITANVTNRGINQEEHKNIQTIINAAKKCAQSL
;
A
#
# COMPACT_ATOMS: atom_id res chain seq x y z
N MET A 1 -12.28 -33.85 -19.97
CA MET A 1 -12.82 -32.90 -18.97
C MET A 1 -12.10 -31.57 -19.17
N PRO A 2 -12.80 -30.44 -19.38
CA PRO A 2 -12.13 -29.15 -19.57
C PRO A 2 -11.51 -28.67 -18.26
N VAL A 3 -10.26 -28.21 -18.31
CA VAL A 3 -9.53 -27.63 -17.16
C VAL A 3 -9.59 -26.10 -17.30
N PRO A 4 -10.33 -25.38 -16.43
CA PRO A 4 -10.58 -23.96 -16.58
C PRO A 4 -9.40 -23.11 -16.06
N ILE A 5 -8.23 -23.26 -16.67
CA ILE A 5 -6.98 -22.58 -16.28
C ILE A 5 -7.09 -21.06 -16.45
N ASP A 6 -7.85 -20.61 -17.46
CA ASP A 6 -8.10 -19.21 -17.79
C ASP A 6 -8.86 -18.44 -16.69
N THR A 7 -9.74 -19.14 -15.96
CA THR A 7 -10.55 -18.51 -14.90
C THR A 7 -9.79 -18.25 -13.61
N ILE A 8 -8.69 -18.98 -13.36
CA ILE A 8 -7.94 -18.94 -12.10
C ILE A 8 -7.23 -17.60 -11.90
N TRP A 9 -6.68 -17.03 -12.99
CA TRP A 9 -5.99 -15.74 -12.98
C TRP A 9 -6.94 -14.54 -13.02
N HIS A 10 -8.25 -14.75 -13.13
CA HIS A 10 -9.23 -13.67 -13.24
C HIS A 10 -9.87 -13.36 -11.88
N ALA A 11 -9.58 -12.19 -11.31
CA ALA A 11 -10.03 -11.79 -9.97
C ALA A 11 -11.55 -11.96 -9.73
N TYR A 12 -12.39 -11.74 -10.76
CA TYR A 12 -13.86 -11.90 -10.67
C TYR A 12 -14.42 -13.28 -11.05
N LYS A 13 -13.67 -14.11 -11.80
CA LYS A 13 -14.16 -15.43 -12.27
C LYS A 13 -13.53 -16.59 -11.52
N CYS A 14 -12.44 -16.33 -10.77
CA CYS A 14 -11.76 -17.32 -9.96
C CYS A 14 -12.69 -17.86 -8.85
N PRO A 15 -12.73 -19.18 -8.60
CA PRO A 15 -13.47 -19.77 -7.48
C PRO A 15 -13.06 -19.16 -6.13
N ALA A 16 -14.02 -18.93 -5.24
CA ALA A 16 -13.77 -18.26 -3.95
C ALA A 16 -12.71 -18.96 -3.09
N ALA A 17 -12.64 -20.30 -3.16
CA ALA A 17 -11.65 -21.10 -2.44
C ALA A 17 -10.20 -20.84 -2.90
N LEU A 18 -10.00 -20.36 -4.14
CA LEU A 18 -8.68 -20.09 -4.71
C LEU A 18 -8.24 -18.64 -4.57
N LEU A 19 -9.13 -17.73 -4.15
CA LEU A 19 -8.81 -16.31 -3.95
C LEU A 19 -7.61 -16.05 -3.03
N PRO A 20 -7.39 -16.78 -1.92
CA PRO A 20 -6.21 -16.57 -1.08
C PRO A 20 -4.91 -16.88 -1.81
N TYR A 21 -4.89 -17.92 -2.66
CA TYR A 21 -3.72 -18.29 -3.44
C TYR A 21 -3.46 -17.27 -4.56
N LEU A 22 -4.52 -16.76 -5.19
CA LEU A 22 -4.39 -15.68 -6.17
C LEU A 22 -3.84 -14.40 -5.52
N ALA A 23 -4.35 -14.03 -4.35
CA ALA A 23 -3.87 -12.87 -3.59
C ALA A 23 -2.39 -12.98 -3.23
N TRP A 24 -1.93 -14.19 -2.86
CA TRP A 24 -0.53 -14.48 -2.64
C TRP A 24 0.29 -14.35 -3.94
N ALA A 25 -0.20 -14.91 -5.06
CA ALA A 25 0.49 -14.85 -6.34
C ALA A 25 0.66 -13.41 -6.86
N VAL A 26 -0.30 -12.52 -6.61
CA VAL A 26 -0.22 -11.10 -6.95
C VAL A 26 0.37 -10.21 -5.83
N SER A 27 1.02 -10.82 -4.83
CA SER A 27 1.70 -10.13 -3.72
C SER A 27 0.85 -9.04 -3.05
N VAL A 28 -0.39 -9.37 -2.68
CA VAL A 28 -1.24 -8.48 -1.88
C VAL A 28 -0.66 -8.34 -0.47
N ASP A 29 -0.32 -7.10 -0.09
CA ASP A 29 0.35 -6.80 1.18
C ASP A 29 -0.55 -7.05 2.41
N HIS A 30 -1.86 -6.77 2.33
CA HIS A 30 -2.82 -6.95 3.43
C HIS A 30 -3.98 -7.84 3.02
N TRP A 31 -4.12 -8.99 3.68
CA TRP A 31 -5.17 -9.96 3.39
C TRP A 31 -5.83 -10.45 4.67
N GLN A 32 -7.16 -10.39 4.73
CA GLN A 32 -7.93 -10.95 5.84
C GLN A 32 -8.94 -11.98 5.36
N ALA A 33 -8.88 -13.17 5.96
CA ALA A 33 -9.81 -14.27 5.64
C ALA A 33 -11.26 -13.93 5.99
N SER A 34 -11.50 -13.02 6.95
CA SER A 34 -12.82 -12.55 7.36
C SER A 34 -13.48 -11.59 6.37
N TRP A 35 -12.74 -11.06 5.38
CA TRP A 35 -13.32 -10.08 4.45
C TRP A 35 -14.42 -10.68 3.57
N PRO A 36 -15.46 -9.87 3.26
CA PRO A 36 -16.44 -10.21 2.24
C PRO A 36 -15.77 -10.51 0.90
N GLU A 37 -16.34 -11.45 0.14
CA GLU A 37 -15.75 -11.89 -1.13
C GLU A 37 -15.57 -10.74 -2.13
N HIS A 38 -16.52 -9.80 -2.21
CA HIS A 38 -16.42 -8.64 -3.09
C HIS A 38 -15.21 -7.75 -2.77
N ILE A 39 -14.89 -7.55 -1.48
CA ILE A 39 -13.70 -6.80 -1.05
C ILE A 39 -12.44 -7.56 -1.44
N LYS A 40 -12.37 -8.87 -1.15
CA LYS A 40 -11.24 -9.73 -1.52
C LYS A 40 -10.93 -9.63 -3.03
N ARG A 41 -11.97 -9.74 -3.87
CA ARG A 41 -11.84 -9.63 -5.33
C ARG A 41 -11.40 -8.22 -5.76
N SER A 42 -11.94 -7.17 -5.14
CA SER A 42 -11.52 -5.80 -5.43
C SER A 42 -10.07 -5.53 -5.05
N VAL A 43 -9.59 -6.08 -3.93
CA VAL A 43 -8.20 -5.92 -3.48
C VAL A 43 -7.24 -6.60 -4.45
N ILE A 44 -7.57 -7.81 -4.91
CA ILE A 44 -6.79 -8.52 -5.93
C ILE A 44 -6.80 -7.75 -7.25
N ALA A 45 -7.95 -7.26 -7.71
CA ALA A 45 -8.04 -6.51 -8.96
C ALA A 45 -7.23 -5.21 -8.94
N LYS A 46 -7.19 -4.53 -7.79
CA LYS A 46 -6.45 -3.27 -7.60
C LYS A 46 -4.96 -3.47 -7.24
N SER A 47 -4.51 -4.71 -7.03
CA SER A 47 -3.13 -4.95 -6.59
C SER A 47 -2.10 -4.43 -7.59
N LEU A 48 -2.38 -4.58 -8.89
CA LEU A 48 -1.51 -4.10 -9.96
C LEU A 48 -1.36 -2.58 -9.94
N GLU A 49 -2.48 -1.84 -9.87
CA GLU A 49 -2.46 -0.37 -9.77
C GLU A 49 -1.68 0.10 -8.54
N VAL A 50 -1.85 -0.59 -7.40
CA VAL A 50 -1.11 -0.29 -6.16
C VAL A 50 0.38 -0.53 -6.34
N HIS A 51 0.78 -1.60 -7.02
CA HIS A 51 2.18 -1.92 -7.27
C HIS A 51 2.83 -0.94 -8.25
N GLU A 52 2.10 -0.50 -9.28
CA GLU A 52 2.60 0.49 -10.25
C GLU A 52 2.95 1.83 -9.60
N ILE A 53 2.12 2.28 -8.66
CA ILE A 53 2.36 3.54 -7.95
C ILE A 53 3.33 3.39 -6.76
N LYS A 54 3.61 2.17 -6.30
CA LYS A 54 4.42 1.91 -5.10
C LYS A 54 5.80 2.58 -5.20
N GLY A 55 6.17 3.33 -4.16
CA GLY A 55 7.39 4.12 -4.09
C GLY A 55 7.45 5.36 -4.99
N THR A 56 6.30 5.82 -5.51
CA THR A 56 6.14 7.21 -5.94
C THR A 56 5.65 8.04 -4.75
N ARG A 57 5.89 9.36 -4.83
CA ARG A 57 5.31 10.33 -3.89
C ARG A 57 3.79 10.15 -3.72
N GLN A 58 3.10 9.90 -4.83
CA GLN A 58 1.64 9.73 -4.84
C GLN A 58 1.18 8.50 -4.04
N ALA A 59 1.93 7.39 -4.02
CA ALA A 59 1.57 6.23 -3.20
C ALA A 59 1.64 6.55 -1.70
N VAL A 60 2.67 7.28 -1.28
CA VAL A 60 2.82 7.68 0.11
C VAL A 60 1.74 8.72 0.49
N GLU A 61 1.43 9.67 -0.39
CA GLU A 61 0.31 10.61 -0.19
C GLU A 61 -1.04 9.90 -0.08
N LYS A 62 -1.35 8.95 -0.98
CA LYS A 62 -2.58 8.15 -0.91
C LYS A 62 -2.67 7.31 0.37
N ALA A 63 -1.56 6.73 0.80
CA ALA A 63 -1.50 5.94 2.03
C ALA A 63 -1.75 6.79 3.29
N LEU A 64 -1.26 8.03 3.30
CA LEU A 64 -1.45 8.97 4.41
C LEU A 64 -2.84 9.63 4.40
N ALA A 65 -3.38 9.92 3.21
CA ALA A 65 -4.74 10.43 3.04
C ALA A 65 -5.82 9.46 3.56
N ALA A 66 -5.55 8.14 3.51
CA ALA A 66 -6.45 7.14 4.09
C ALA A 66 -6.61 7.25 5.62
N ILE A 67 -5.70 7.96 6.30
CA ILE A 67 -5.70 8.18 7.75
C ILE A 67 -6.13 9.62 8.10
N ASP A 68 -6.59 10.41 7.11
CA ASP A 68 -6.98 11.82 7.28
C ASP A 68 -5.86 12.69 7.89
N ILE A 69 -4.60 12.37 7.55
CA ILE A 69 -3.43 13.13 7.99
C ILE A 69 -2.98 14.03 6.84
N ASP A 70 -2.97 15.34 7.09
CA ASP A 70 -2.40 16.29 6.15
C ASP A 70 -0.88 16.13 6.15
N THR A 71 -0.32 15.68 5.02
CA THR A 71 1.11 15.35 4.93
C THR A 71 1.78 16.04 3.76
N LYS A 72 2.96 16.59 4.03
CA LYS A 72 3.84 17.20 3.04
C LYS A 72 5.07 16.32 2.87
N ILE A 73 5.26 15.81 1.67
CA ILE A 73 6.42 15.01 1.30
C ILE A 73 7.43 15.92 0.58
N ILE A 74 8.69 15.86 1.02
CA ILE A 74 9.81 16.60 0.44
C ILE A 74 10.88 15.57 0.06
N GLU A 75 11.21 15.47 -1.22
CA GLU A 75 12.25 14.54 -1.67
C GLU A 75 13.65 15.09 -1.40
N TRP A 76 14.67 14.21 -1.28
CA TRP A 76 16.04 14.61 -0.91
C TRP A 76 16.63 15.72 -1.80
N PHE A 77 16.27 15.78 -3.08
CA PHE A 77 16.76 16.80 -4.01
C PHE A 77 16.03 18.14 -3.90
N GLU A 78 14.86 18.18 -3.27
CA GLU A 78 14.11 19.42 -2.99
C GLU A 78 14.54 20.07 -1.67
N MET A 79 15.36 19.37 -0.87
CA MET A 79 15.89 19.88 0.39
C MET A 79 17.07 20.82 0.16
N ASN A 80 17.22 21.83 1.04
CA ASN A 80 18.35 22.74 1.05
C ASN A 80 18.99 22.74 2.45
N PRO A 81 20.18 22.11 2.65
CA PRO A 81 20.99 21.37 1.67
C PRO A 81 20.35 20.05 1.22
N PRO A 82 20.74 19.50 0.05
CA PRO A 82 20.21 18.23 -0.45
C PRO A 82 20.45 17.09 0.53
N GLY A 83 19.42 16.28 0.78
CA GLY A 83 19.51 15.10 1.63
C GLY A 83 20.30 13.96 0.98
N LYS A 84 20.38 12.81 1.67
CA LYS A 84 20.99 11.60 1.12
C LYS A 84 20.17 11.10 -0.09
N ARG A 85 20.85 10.65 -1.14
CA ARG A 85 20.20 10.12 -2.36
C ARG A 85 19.26 8.97 -2.00
N GLY A 86 18.02 9.03 -2.50
CA GLY A 86 17.00 8.01 -2.26
C GLY A 86 16.26 8.16 -0.92
N THR A 87 16.46 9.27 -0.20
CA THR A 87 15.75 9.59 1.04
C THR A 87 14.63 10.59 0.76
N PHE A 88 13.61 10.63 1.61
CA PHE A 88 12.60 11.67 1.57
C PHE A 88 12.09 11.96 2.97
N LYS A 89 11.70 13.22 3.21
CA LYS A 89 11.19 13.66 4.50
C LYS A 89 9.68 13.82 4.40
N ILE A 90 8.97 13.18 5.32
CA ILE A 90 7.52 13.33 5.47
C ILE A 90 7.29 14.26 6.65
N THR A 91 6.56 15.34 6.44
CA THR A 91 6.07 16.21 7.51
C THR A 91 4.57 15.98 7.62
N ALA A 92 4.14 15.36 8.71
CA ALA A 92 2.73 15.08 8.97
C ALA A 92 2.18 16.09 9.98
N ASN A 93 1.16 16.84 9.58
CA ASN A 93 0.41 17.73 10.44
C ASN A 93 -0.79 16.95 10.97
N VAL A 94 -0.74 16.53 12.24
CA VAL A 94 -1.83 15.81 12.89
C VAL A 94 -2.70 16.83 13.61
N THR A 95 -3.84 17.17 13.00
CA THR A 95 -4.64 18.34 13.41
C THR A 95 -5.49 18.13 14.67
N ASN A 96 -5.72 16.89 15.17
CA ASN A 96 -6.61 16.77 16.35
C ASN A 96 -6.57 15.49 17.21
N ARG A 97 -5.52 14.67 17.14
CA ARG A 97 -5.35 13.53 18.06
C ARG A 97 -3.92 13.46 18.55
N GLY A 98 -3.74 13.41 19.88
CA GLY A 98 -2.43 13.14 20.48
C GLY A 98 -1.85 11.86 19.88
N ILE A 99 -0.62 11.92 19.38
CA ILE A 99 0.02 10.78 18.75
C ILE A 99 0.46 9.84 19.87
N ASN A 100 -0.28 8.73 20.06
CA ASN A 100 0.16 7.65 20.92
C ASN A 100 1.31 6.86 20.24
N GLN A 101 2.13 6.14 21.00
CA GLN A 101 3.23 5.33 20.44
C GLN A 101 2.73 4.25 19.46
N GLU A 102 1.53 3.71 19.69
CA GLU A 102 0.92 2.71 18.82
C GLU A 102 0.53 3.29 17.45
N GLU A 103 -0.07 4.48 17.44
CA GLU A 103 -0.42 5.21 16.21
C GLU A 103 0.84 5.53 15.40
N HIS A 104 1.92 5.93 16.06
CA HIS A 104 3.19 6.17 15.38
C HIS A 104 3.75 4.91 14.70
N LYS A 105 3.66 3.73 15.34
CA LYS A 105 4.04 2.45 14.73
C LYS A 105 3.14 2.09 13.55
N ASN A 106 1.84 2.37 13.66
CA ASN A 106 0.89 2.11 12.58
C ASN A 106 1.20 2.98 11.35
N ILE A 107 1.43 4.27 11.57
CA ILE A 107 1.86 5.21 10.53
C ILE A 107 3.17 4.76 9.89
N GLN A 108 4.17 4.36 10.68
CA GLN A 108 5.43 3.83 10.14
C GLN A 108 5.23 2.57 9.29
N THR A 109 4.34 1.66 9.72
CA THR A 109 4.02 0.44 8.97
C THR A 109 3.39 0.79 7.62
N ILE A 110 2.42 1.70 7.60
CA ILE A 110 1.72 2.14 6.40
C ILE A 110 2.68 2.84 5.43
N ILE A 111 3.53 3.72 5.95
CA ILE A 111 4.54 4.41 5.15
C ILE A 111 5.54 3.38 4.56
N ASN A 112 6.01 2.40 5.36
CA ASN A 112 6.94 1.39 4.88
C ASN A 112 6.31 0.47 3.82
N ALA A 113 5.01 0.20 3.92
CA ALA A 113 4.28 -0.52 2.88
C ALA A 113 4.16 0.28 1.57
N ALA A 114 4.12 1.61 1.62
CA ALA A 114 4.02 2.47 0.44
C ALA A 114 5.38 2.79 -0.22
N LYS A 115 6.49 2.68 0.52
CA LYS A 115 7.84 2.97 0.05
C LYS A 115 8.42 1.92 -0.89
N LYS A 116 9.38 2.31 -1.73
CA LYS A 116 10.29 1.37 -2.39
C LYS A 116 11.26 0.77 -1.37
N CYS A 117 11.62 -0.50 -1.55
CA CYS A 117 12.55 -1.22 -0.68
C CYS A 117 13.93 -0.54 -0.53
N ALA A 118 14.35 0.28 -1.50
CA ALA A 118 15.62 1.00 -1.49
C ALA A 118 15.57 2.40 -0.85
N GLN A 119 14.38 2.90 -0.47
CA GLN A 119 14.20 4.24 0.08
C GLN A 119 14.24 4.23 1.61
N SER A 120 15.02 5.15 2.21
CA SER A 120 15.04 5.36 3.67
C SER A 120 14.27 6.63 4.06
N LEU A 121 13.77 6.68 5.31
CA LEU A 121 13.38 7.93 5.97
C LEU A 121 14.60 8.74 6.40
#